data_AF-A0A850RA36-F1
#
_entry.id   AF-A0A850RA36-F1
#
_cell.length_a   1.000
_cell.length_b   1.000
_cell.length_c   1.000
_cell.angle_alpha   90.00
_cell.angle_beta   90.00
_cell.angle_gamma   90.00
#
_symmetry.space_group_name_H-M   'P 1'
#
loop_
_entity.id
_entity.type
_entity.pdbx_description
1 polymer ?
#
loop_
_entity_poly.entity_id
_entity_poly.type
_entity_poly.pdbx_seq_one_letter_code
_entity_poly.pdbx_strand_id
1 'polypeptide(L)'
;MNDLFASIAICSFLIFPPALLILKFITKKPGWWLVVLLMALFVLLGWGLVFAAFIEEQARISELIDQERYEELPEGWDSDGASGVFALFGGWLVPLAYFVLWLMIYTPAAIVRSIFTSMQPPNKRMQSDATTPNR
;
A
#
# COMPACT_ATOMS: atom_id res chain seq x y z
N MET A 1 14.54 13.87 14.45
CA MET A 1 14.47 13.71 12.97
C MET A 1 13.78 12.41 12.59
N ASN A 2 14.05 11.31 13.30
CA ASN A 2 13.44 9.98 13.07
C ASN A 2 11.91 9.96 13.21
N ASP A 3 11.34 10.73 14.15
CA ASP A 3 9.87 10.75 14.34
C ASP A 3 9.09 11.31 13.16
N LEU A 4 9.66 12.29 12.45
CA LEU A 4 9.03 12.86 11.25
C LEU A 4 9.02 11.83 10.13
N PHE A 5 10.13 11.12 9.91
CA PHE A 5 10.21 10.06 8.91
C PHE A 5 9.30 8.88 9.24
N ALA A 6 9.25 8.47 10.51
CA ALA A 6 8.33 7.44 10.98
C ALA A 6 6.86 7.86 10.76
N SER A 7 6.52 9.10 11.07
CA SER A 7 5.17 9.64 10.84
C SER A 7 4.80 9.66 9.35
N ILE A 8 5.72 10.08 8.48
CA ILE A 8 5.51 10.06 7.02
C ILE A 8 5.36 8.62 6.51
N ALA A 9 6.16 7.68 7.01
CA ALA A 9 6.06 6.27 6.64
C ALA A 9 4.71 5.67 7.04
N ILE A 10 4.23 5.96 8.26
CA ILE A 10 2.91 5.51 8.74
C ILE A 10 1.79 6.14 7.92
N CYS A 11 1.83 7.46 7.71
CA CYS A 11 0.81 8.17 6.93
C CYS A 11 0.75 7.66 5.48
N SER A 12 1.90 7.46 4.84
CA SER A 12 1.95 6.91 3.48
C SER A 12 1.44 5.47 3.42
N PHE A 13 1.79 4.63 4.40
CA PHE A 13 1.26 3.26 4.52
C PHE A 13 -0.26 3.23 4.65
N LEU A 14 -0.84 4.11 5.46
CA LEU A 14 -2.29 4.16 5.68
C LEU A 14 -3.05 4.71 4.47
N ILE A 15 -2.48 5.70 3.78
CA ILE A 15 -3.17 6.42 2.68
C ILE A 15 -3.00 5.70 1.35
N PHE A 16 -1.85 5.07 1.08
CA PHE A 16 -1.51 4.58 -0.25
C PHE A 16 -2.46 3.47 -0.76
N PRO A 17 -2.71 2.39 -0.01
CA PRO A 17 -3.65 1.34 -0.41
C PRO A 17 -5.08 1.82 -0.71
N PRO A 18 -5.74 2.60 0.19
CA PRO A 18 -7.07 3.12 -0.11
C PRO A 18 -7.08 4.14 -1.26
N ALA A 19 -6.10 5.05 -1.31
CA ALA A 19 -6.04 6.06 -2.38
C ALA A 19 -5.95 5.40 -3.76
N LEU A 20 -5.19 4.32 -3.88
CA LEU A 20 -5.00 3.60 -5.12
C LEU A 20 -6.30 2.89 -5.57
N LEU A 21 -7.06 2.32 -4.63
CA LEU A 21 -8.36 1.71 -4.91
C LEU A 21 -9.45 2.75 -5.19
N ILE A 22 -9.44 3.90 -4.50
CA ILE A 22 -10.34 5.03 -4.77
C ILE A 22 -10.08 5.59 -6.17
N LEU A 23 -8.81 5.79 -6.54
CA LEU A 23 -8.45 6.25 -7.88
C LEU A 23 -8.94 5.27 -8.95
N LYS A 24 -8.75 3.97 -8.73
CA LYS A 24 -9.29 2.93 -9.60
C LYS A 24 -10.81 2.99 -9.67
N PHE A 25 -11.50 3.17 -8.54
CA PHE A 25 -12.94 3.31 -8.48
C PHE A 25 -13.40 4.47 -9.34
N ILE A 26 -12.88 5.68 -9.13
CA ILE A 26 -13.32 6.90 -9.84
C ILE A 26 -13.04 6.80 -11.33
N THR A 27 -11.80 6.49 -11.72
CA THR A 27 -11.34 6.65 -13.11
C THR A 27 -11.56 5.42 -13.99
N LYS A 28 -11.78 4.23 -13.41
CA LYS A 28 -11.79 2.92 -14.10
C LYS A 28 -10.52 2.59 -14.92
N LYS A 29 -9.52 3.47 -14.94
CA LYS A 29 -8.39 3.44 -15.88
C LYS A 29 -7.14 2.72 -15.39
N PRO A 30 -6.76 2.65 -14.10
CA PRO A 30 -5.65 1.78 -13.76
C PRO A 30 -6.13 0.33 -13.91
N GLY A 31 -5.60 -0.34 -14.93
CA GLY A 31 -5.71 -1.78 -15.08
C GLY A 31 -5.23 -2.47 -13.79
N TRP A 32 -5.78 -3.64 -13.48
CA TRP A 32 -5.41 -4.38 -12.28
C TRP A 32 -3.90 -4.65 -12.19
N TRP A 33 -3.25 -4.83 -13.35
CA TRP A 33 -1.80 -5.00 -13.40
C TRP A 33 -1.03 -3.78 -12.86
N LEU A 34 -1.46 -2.56 -13.20
CA LEU A 34 -0.82 -1.34 -12.69
C LEU A 34 -1.02 -1.17 -11.18
N VAL A 35 -2.19 -1.58 -10.68
CA VAL A 35 -2.49 -1.59 -9.24
C VAL A 35 -1.57 -2.54 -8.48
N VAL A 36 -1.42 -3.77 -8.99
CA VAL A 36 -0.54 -4.77 -8.40
C VAL A 36 0.91 -4.33 -8.49
N LEU A 37 1.34 -3.76 -9.63
CA LEU A 37 2.70 -3.26 -9.82
C LEU A 37 3.05 -2.12 -8.85
N LEU A 38 2.17 -1.13 -8.69
CA LEU A 38 2.38 -0.04 -7.75
C LEU A 38 2.39 -0.52 -6.29
N MET A 39 1.53 -1.48 -5.95
CA MET A 39 1.53 -2.08 -4.62
C MET A 39 2.82 -2.87 -4.37
N ALA A 40 3.24 -3.69 -5.32
CA ALA A 40 4.49 -4.45 -5.22
C ALA A 40 5.70 -3.52 -5.07
N LEU A 41 5.77 -2.45 -5.86
CA LEU A 41 6.83 -1.44 -5.75
C LEU A 41 6.82 -0.77 -4.37
N PHE A 42 5.64 -0.39 -3.88
CA PHE A 42 5.49 0.20 -2.55
C PHE A 42 5.97 -0.74 -1.44
N VAL A 43 5.58 -2.02 -1.50
CA VAL A 43 6.02 -3.04 -0.55
C VAL A 43 7.54 -3.24 -0.63
N LEU A 44 8.11 -3.34 -1.83
CA LEU A 44 9.55 -3.55 -2.02
C LEU A 44 10.37 -2.36 -1.53
N LEU A 45 9.92 -1.12 -1.78
CA LEU A 45 10.59 0.09 -1.30
C LEU A 45 10.54 0.17 0.23
N GLY A 46 9.37 -0.05 0.84
CA GLY A 46 9.25 -0.06 2.30
C GLY A 46 10.07 -1.17 2.95
N TRP A 47 10.06 -2.36 2.35
CA TRP A 47 10.84 -3.50 2.82
C TRP A 47 12.35 -3.27 2.68
N GLY A 48 12.80 -2.67 1.58
CA GLY A 48 14.20 -2.27 1.40
C GLY A 48 14.66 -1.26 2.44
N LEU A 49 13.78 -0.31 2.83
CA LEU A 49 14.06 0.62 3.92
C LEU A 49 14.26 -0.09 5.26
N VAL A 50 13.37 -1.04 5.58
CA VAL A 50 13.49 -1.87 6.81
C VAL A 50 14.79 -2.67 6.80
N PHE A 51 15.15 -3.25 5.64
CA PHE A 51 16.39 -4.02 5.49
C PHE A 51 17.63 -3.14 5.69
N ALA A 52 17.66 -1.95 5.09
CA ALA A 52 18.76 -1.00 5.25
C ALA A 52 18.89 -0.52 6.70
N ALA A 53 17.78 -0.14 7.34
CA ALA A 53 17.76 0.28 8.73
C ALA A 53 18.24 -0.83 9.68
N PHE A 54 17.88 -2.07 9.40
CA PHE A 54 18.36 -3.22 10.18
C PHE A 54 19.88 -3.42 10.04
N ILE A 55 20.43 -3.33 8.82
CA ILE A 55 21.88 -3.44 8.61
C ILE A 55 22.63 -2.33 9.35
N GLU A 56 22.16 -1.10 9.27
CA GLU A 56 22.78 0.05 9.93
C GLU A 56 22.75 -0.10 11.46
N GLU A 57 21.62 -0.56 12.01
CA GLU A 57 21.47 -0.83 13.44
C GLU A 57 22.43 -1.93 13.91
N GLN A 58 22.53 -3.05 13.17
CA GLN A 58 23.45 -4.13 13.50
C GLN A 58 24.92 -3.71 13.38
N ALA A 59 25.27 -2.89 12.38
CA ALA A 59 26.62 -2.34 12.24
C ALA A 59 26.97 -1.43 13.42
N ARG A 60 26.03 -0.57 13.86
CA ARG A 60 26.21 0.30 15.02
C ARG A 60 26.37 -0.49 16.31
N ILE A 61 25.54 -1.51 16.54
CA ILE A 61 25.63 -2.40 17.70
C ILE A 61 26.99 -3.10 17.72
N SER A 62 27.44 -3.63 16.58
CA SER A 62 28.75 -4.28 16.45
C SER A 62 29.90 -3.33 16.80
N GLU A 63 29.85 -2.08 16.32
CA GLU A 63 30.87 -1.08 16.62
C GLU A 63 30.91 -0.72 18.13
N LEU A 64 29.75 -0.59 18.78
CA LEU A 64 29.67 -0.32 20.21
C LEU A 64 30.22 -1.47 21.06
N ILE A 65 30.00 -2.72 20.63
CA ILE A 65 30.57 -3.91 21.29
C ILE A 65 32.09 -3.95 21.13
N ASP A 66 32.61 -3.69 19.92
CA ASP A 66 34.06 -3.67 19.67
C ASP A 66 34.78 -2.56 20.46
N GLN A 67 34.08 -1.46 20.75
CA GLN A 67 34.58 -0.37 21.59
C GLN A 67 34.39 -0.60 23.10
N GLU A 68 33.85 -1.75 23.52
CA GLU A 68 33.48 -2.07 24.91
C GLU A 68 32.50 -1.06 25.55
N ARG A 69 31.73 -0.32 24.74
CA ARG A 69 30.77 0.73 25.18
C ARG A 69 29.38 0.16 25.41
N TYR A 70 29.28 -0.85 26.26
CA TYR A 70 28.03 -1.57 26.52
C TYR A 70 26.91 -0.70 27.12
N GLU A 71 27.26 0.40 27.79
CA GLU A 71 26.30 1.34 28.38
C GLU A 71 25.50 2.14 27.33
N GLU A 72 25.98 2.21 26.09
CA GLU A 72 25.35 2.95 24.99
C GLU A 72 24.55 2.04 24.06
N LEU A 73 24.52 0.74 24.35
CA LEU A 73 23.73 -0.22 23.58
C LEU A 73 22.23 0.08 23.79
N PRO A 74 21.44 0.02 22.71
CA PRO A 74 19.99 0.24 22.82
C PRO A 74 19.36 -0.79 23.75
N GLU A 75 18.41 -0.36 24.57
CA GLU A 75 17.67 -1.28 25.45
C GLU A 75 17.02 -2.40 24.62
N GLY A 76 17.22 -3.65 25.06
CA GLY A 76 16.67 -4.82 24.39
C GLY A 76 17.46 -5.34 23.18
N TRP A 77 18.66 -4.79 22.89
CA TRP A 77 19.54 -5.24 21.79
C TRP A 77 19.82 -6.75 21.79
N ASP A 78 19.84 -7.38 22.96
CA ASP A 78 20.06 -8.82 23.17
C ASP A 78 18.80 -9.66 22.91
N SER A 79 17.62 -9.05 22.95
CA SER A 79 16.31 -9.69 22.82
C SER A 79 15.60 -9.39 21.49
N ASP A 80 15.96 -8.30 20.82
CA ASP A 80 15.31 -7.80 19.59
C ASP A 80 15.71 -8.55 18.31
N GLY A 81 16.54 -9.59 18.40
CA GLY A 81 16.89 -10.43 17.26
C GLY A 81 15.65 -11.05 16.58
N ALA A 82 14.64 -11.47 17.36
CA ALA A 82 13.44 -12.09 16.81
C ALA A 82 12.50 -11.09 16.11
N SER A 83 12.34 -9.89 16.67
CA SER A 83 11.50 -8.83 16.09
C SER A 83 12.13 -8.29 14.80
N GLY A 84 13.45 -8.13 14.76
CA GLY A 84 14.20 -7.77 13.56
C GLY A 84 14.10 -8.83 12.46
N VAL A 85 14.27 -10.12 12.78
CA VAL A 85 14.09 -11.22 11.84
C VAL A 85 12.66 -11.27 11.29
N PHE A 86 11.65 -11.07 12.14
CA PHE A 86 10.27 -10.98 11.68
C PHE A 86 10.06 -9.80 10.71
N ALA A 87 10.61 -8.62 10.98
CA ALA A 87 10.52 -7.48 10.09
C ALA A 87 11.17 -7.77 8.72
N LEU A 88 12.30 -8.49 8.71
CA LEU A 88 13.03 -8.87 7.50
C LEU A 88 12.30 -9.94 6.68
N PHE A 89 11.78 -11.00 7.28
CA PHE A 89 11.19 -12.12 6.53
C PHE A 89 9.67 -12.03 6.38
N GLY A 90 8.99 -11.36 7.31
CA GLY A 90 7.53 -11.25 7.38
C GLY A 90 6.98 -9.83 7.23
N GLY A 91 7.83 -8.80 7.29
CA GLY A 91 7.38 -7.40 7.23
C GLY A 91 6.59 -7.04 5.96
N TRP A 92 6.86 -7.71 4.84
CA TRP A 92 6.14 -7.53 3.58
C TRP A 92 4.71 -8.10 3.59
N LEU A 93 4.38 -9.01 4.53
CA LEU A 93 3.03 -9.58 4.66
C LEU A 93 2.02 -8.57 5.20
N VAL A 94 2.46 -7.67 6.09
CA VAL A 94 1.61 -6.64 6.71
C VAL A 94 0.95 -5.71 5.69
N PRO A 95 1.69 -5.05 4.76
CA PRO A 95 1.07 -4.23 3.72
C PRO A 95 0.16 -5.03 2.79
N LEU A 96 0.47 -6.31 2.52
CA LEU A 96 -0.39 -7.16 1.69
C LEU A 96 -1.72 -7.48 2.40
N ALA A 97 -1.67 -7.89 3.67
CA ALA A 97 -2.87 -8.14 4.45
C ALA A 97 -3.73 -6.87 4.55
N TYR A 98 -3.09 -5.71 4.78
CA TYR A 98 -3.77 -4.42 4.81
C TYR A 98 -4.43 -4.07 3.46
N PHE A 99 -3.76 -4.34 2.34
CA PHE A 99 -4.35 -4.14 1.02
C PHE A 99 -5.52 -5.09 0.74
N VAL A 100 -5.44 -6.35 1.19
CA VAL A 100 -6.55 -7.31 1.08
C VAL A 100 -7.79 -6.82 1.83
N LEU A 101 -7.63 -6.23 3.02
CA LEU A 101 -8.75 -5.61 3.75
C LEU A 101 -9.44 -4.53 2.90
N TRP A 102 -8.67 -3.68 2.23
CA TRP A 102 -9.24 -2.67 1.34
C TRP A 102 -9.86 -3.24 0.07
N LEU A 103 -9.34 -4.35 -0.48
CA LEU A 103 -9.98 -5.05 -1.58
C LEU A 103 -11.36 -5.60 -1.20
N MET A 104 -11.50 -6.09 0.03
CA MET A 104 -12.78 -6.56 0.58
C MET A 104 -13.81 -5.43 0.69
N ILE A 105 -13.37 -4.18 0.90
CA ILE A 105 -14.24 -2.99 0.89
C ILE A 105 -14.53 -2.53 -0.55
N TYR A 106 -13.51 -2.53 -1.40
CA TYR A 106 -13.63 -2.08 -2.80
C TYR A 106 -14.59 -2.95 -3.62
N THR A 107 -14.53 -4.27 -3.45
CA THR A 107 -15.29 -5.25 -4.25
C THR A 107 -16.81 -5.03 -4.17
N PRO A 108 -17.45 -5.00 -2.98
CA PRO A 108 -18.88 -4.73 -2.88
C PRO A 108 -19.24 -3.34 -3.40
N ALA A 109 -18.43 -2.32 -3.13
CA ALA A 109 -18.66 -0.96 -3.64
C ALA A 109 -18.66 -0.92 -5.19
N ALA A 110 -17.74 -1.63 -5.83
CA ALA A 110 -17.66 -1.75 -7.28
C ALA A 110 -18.87 -2.48 -7.87
N ILE A 111 -19.31 -3.58 -7.24
CA ILE A 111 -20.50 -4.34 -7.65
C ILE A 111 -21.75 -3.45 -7.56
N VAL A 112 -21.97 -2.79 -6.43
CA VAL A 112 -23.12 -1.89 -6.22
C VAL A 112 -23.15 -0.81 -7.30
N ARG A 113 -22.03 -0.14 -7.56
CA ARG A 113 -21.95 0.87 -8.61
C ARG A 113 -22.26 0.30 -10.00
N SER A 114 -21.76 -0.89 -10.32
CA SER A 114 -22.01 -1.52 -11.62
C SER A 114 -23.50 -1.80 -11.84
N ILE A 115 -24.19 -2.28 -10.81
CA ILE A 115 -25.63 -2.56 -10.80
C ILE A 115 -26.42 -1.27 -11.02
N PHE A 116 -26.09 -0.19 -10.29
CA PHE A 116 -26.75 1.11 -10.48
C PHE A 116 -26.53 1.69 -11.88
N THR A 117 -25.32 1.57 -12.44
CA THR A 117 -25.07 2.02 -13.82
C THR A 117 -25.78 1.19 -14.87
N SER A 118 -26.01 -0.11 -14.64
CA SER A 118 -26.79 -0.95 -15.57
C SER A 118 -28.29 -0.69 -15.50
N MET A 119 -28.80 -0.14 -14.39
CA MET A 119 -30.21 0.23 -14.25
C MET A 119 -30.55 1.59 -14.86
N GLN A 120 -29.57 2.35 -15.35
CA GLN A 120 -29.82 3.63 -16.01
C GLN A 120 -30.23 3.37 -17.48
N PRO A 121 -31.48 3.67 -17.88
CA PRO A 121 -31.94 3.40 -19.24
C PRO A 121 -31.13 4.22 -20.27
N PRO A 122 -30.92 3.69 -21.48
CA PRO A 122 -30.21 4.41 -22.53
C PRO A 122 -30.92 5.74 -22.79
N ASN A 123 -30.13 6.81 -22.78
CA ASN A 123 -30.59 8.17 -23.04
C ASN A 123 -31.34 8.20 -24.39
N LYS A 124 -32.64 8.49 -24.36
CA LYS A 124 -33.55 8.55 -25.52
C LYS A 124 -33.12 9.53 -26.63
N ARG A 125 -32.07 10.33 -26.41
CA ARG A 125 -31.54 11.28 -27.41
C ARG A 125 -30.99 10.65 -28.69
N MET A 126 -30.65 9.35 -28.71
CA MET A 126 -30.21 8.68 -29.94
C MET A 126 -31.38 8.18 -30.82
N GLN A 127 -32.62 8.23 -30.32
CA GLN A 127 -33.77 7.69 -31.06
C GLN A 127 -34.51 8.75 -31.90
N SER A 128 -34.27 10.05 -31.68
CA SER A 128 -34.91 11.13 -32.47
C SER A 128 -34.23 11.39 -33.82
N ASP A 129 -32.98 10.99 -34.00
CA ASP A 129 -32.24 11.23 -35.25
C ASP A 129 -32.48 10.13 -36.30
N ALA A 130 -33.16 9.04 -35.93
CA ALA A 130 -33.50 7.95 -36.85
C ALA A 130 -34.90 8.10 -37.49
N THR A 131 -35.66 9.15 -37.15
CA THR A 131 -37.05 9.34 -37.61
C THR A 131 -37.24 10.53 -38.56
N THR A 132 -36.22 10.94 -39.31
CA THR A 132 -36.43 11.78 -40.49
C THR A 132 -36.70 10.86 -41.70
N PRO A 133 -37.96 10.75 -42.17
CA PRO A 133 -38.19 10.12 -43.46
C PRO A 133 -37.62 11.06 -44.52
N ASN A 134 -36.70 10.53 -45.33
CA ASN A 134 -36.31 11.18 -46.58
C ASN A 134 -37.58 11.37 -47.44
N ARG A 135 -37.64 12.57 -48.03
CA ARG A 135 -38.65 13.09 -48.96
C ARG A 135 -39.37 12.05 -49.84
#